data_AF-A0A7J0FK39-F1
#
_entry.id   AF-A0A7J0FK39-F1
#
_cell.length_a   1.000
_cell.length_b   1.000
_cell.length_c   1.000
_cell.angle_alpha   90.00
_cell.angle_beta   90.00
_cell.angle_gamma   90.00
#
_symmetry.space_group_name_H-M   'P 1'
#
loop_
_entity.id
_entity.type
_entity.pdbx_description
1 polymer ?
#
loop_
_entity_poly.entity_id
_entity_poly.type
_entity_poly.pdbx_seq_one_letter_code
_entity_poly.pdbx_strand_id
1 'polypeptide(L)'
;MENGVERASDAAAAAMFGEEEVREISGFTRGHDYVEVMCGCTSYRYGDAVGRLRVFVSGDLEICCECTPGCPEVQVYDESSLSTT
;
A
#
# COMPACT_ATOMS: atom_id res chain seq x y z
N MET A 1 -21.16 21.03 -0.67
CA MET A 1 -21.36 19.89 -1.60
C MET A 1 -20.16 18.98 -1.38
N GLU A 2 -20.25 18.08 -0.42
CA GLU A 2 -19.14 17.22 -0.01
C GLU A 2 -19.73 15.91 0.52
N ASN A 3 -20.11 15.03 -0.40
CA ASN A 3 -20.44 13.64 -0.07
C ASN A 3 -20.32 12.67 -1.26
N GLY A 4 -19.81 13.16 -2.40
CA GLY A 4 -19.71 12.37 -3.64
C GLY A 4 -18.34 11.73 -3.86
N VAL A 5 -17.27 12.34 -3.36
CA VAL A 5 -15.89 11.89 -3.58
C VAL A 5 -15.52 10.75 -2.63
N GLU A 6 -15.93 10.86 -1.35
CA GLU A 6 -15.67 9.83 -0.34
C GLU A 6 -16.28 8.46 -0.70
N ARG A 7 -17.55 8.43 -1.11
CA ARG A 7 -18.22 7.18 -1.56
C ARG A 7 -17.59 6.58 -2.82
N ALA A 8 -17.00 7.40 -3.68
CA ALA A 8 -16.36 6.95 -4.92
C ALA A 8 -15.01 6.27 -4.65
N SER A 9 -14.23 6.77 -3.68
CA SER A 9 -12.97 6.13 -3.27
C SER A 9 -13.20 4.77 -2.63
N ASP A 10 -14.14 4.64 -1.69
CA ASP A 10 -14.46 3.33 -1.07
C ASP A 10 -14.81 2.27 -2.12
N ALA A 11 -15.59 2.67 -3.12
CA ALA A 11 -15.94 1.79 -4.24
C ALA A 11 -14.73 1.48 -5.14
N ALA A 12 -13.84 2.44 -5.34
CA ALA A 12 -12.62 2.27 -6.14
C ALA A 12 -11.63 1.31 -5.46
N ALA A 13 -11.37 1.46 -4.16
CA ALA A 13 -10.52 0.54 -3.38
C ALA A 13 -11.11 -0.88 -3.34
N ALA A 14 -12.44 -0.99 -3.19
CA ALA A 14 -13.14 -2.27 -3.28
C ALA A 14 -13.08 -2.90 -4.69
N ALA A 15 -12.94 -2.09 -5.74
CA ALA A 15 -12.87 -2.55 -7.13
C ALA A 15 -11.46 -2.93 -7.60
N MET A 16 -10.39 -2.58 -6.87
CA MET A 16 -9.01 -2.87 -7.31
C MET A 16 -8.72 -4.37 -7.41
N PHE A 17 -9.07 -5.13 -6.36
CA PHE A 17 -8.84 -6.58 -6.28
C PHE A 17 -10.09 -7.29 -5.76
N GLY A 18 -10.49 -8.35 -6.47
CA GLY A 18 -11.63 -9.18 -6.08
C GLY A 18 -11.37 -9.98 -4.80
N GLU A 19 -12.42 -10.47 -4.14
CA GLU A 19 -12.27 -11.31 -2.93
C GLU A 19 -11.48 -12.59 -3.20
N GLU A 20 -11.71 -13.23 -4.36
CA GLU A 20 -10.99 -14.46 -4.73
C GLU A 20 -9.50 -14.27 -4.97
N GLU A 21 -9.09 -13.07 -5.37
CA GLU A 21 -7.70 -12.74 -5.67
C GLU A 21 -6.90 -12.48 -4.40
N VAL A 22 -7.55 -11.92 -3.36
CA VAL A 22 -6.88 -11.55 -2.11
C VAL A 22 -7.03 -12.59 -1.01
N ARG A 23 -7.88 -13.61 -1.19
CA ARG A 23 -8.20 -14.61 -0.14
C ARG A 23 -6.99 -15.35 0.41
N GLU A 24 -5.92 -15.47 -0.37
CA GLU A 24 -4.68 -16.18 0.00
C GLU A 24 -3.58 -15.23 0.50
N ILE A 25 -3.82 -13.92 0.44
CA ILE A 25 -2.84 -12.90 0.85
C ILE A 25 -2.97 -12.67 2.36
N SER A 26 -2.01 -13.21 3.11
CA SER A 26 -1.92 -13.00 4.56
C SER A 26 -1.66 -11.53 4.89
N GLY A 27 -2.44 -10.98 5.84
CA GLY A 27 -2.30 -9.58 6.27
C GLY A 27 -2.82 -8.55 5.26
N PHE A 28 -3.63 -8.98 4.29
CA PHE A 28 -4.30 -8.07 3.36
C PHE A 28 -5.41 -7.28 4.07
N THR A 29 -5.45 -5.97 3.82
CA THR A 29 -6.46 -5.05 4.36
C THR A 29 -6.90 -4.06 3.28
N ARG A 30 -8.16 -3.61 3.30
CA ARG A 30 -8.66 -2.55 2.40
C ARG A 30 -8.85 -1.27 3.18
N GLY A 31 -8.22 -0.20 2.71
CA GLY A 31 -8.47 1.17 3.14
C GLY A 31 -9.57 1.82 2.31
N HIS A 32 -9.78 3.12 2.54
CA HIS A 32 -10.75 3.94 1.82
C HIS A 32 -10.39 4.09 0.34
N ASP A 33 -9.12 4.34 0.06
CA ASP A 33 -8.57 4.67 -1.25
C ASP A 33 -7.30 3.88 -1.56
N TYR A 34 -7.02 2.82 -0.78
CA TYR A 34 -5.87 1.95 -0.96
C TYR A 34 -6.16 0.51 -0.55
N VAL A 35 -5.30 -0.40 -0.98
CA VAL A 35 -5.18 -1.73 -0.37
C VAL A 35 -3.82 -1.86 0.30
N GLU A 36 -3.75 -2.59 1.40
CA GLU A 36 -2.54 -2.79 2.21
C GLU A 36 -2.22 -4.27 2.32
N VAL A 37 -0.94 -4.61 2.20
CA VAL A 37 -0.43 -5.97 2.39
C VAL A 37 0.81 -5.96 3.26
N MET A 38 1.01 -7.02 4.02
CA MET A 38 2.29 -7.26 4.69
C MET A 38 3.35 -7.64 3.65
N CYS A 39 4.51 -7.00 3.71
CA CYS A 39 5.64 -7.28 2.84
C CYS A 39 6.93 -7.47 3.67
N GLY A 40 7.91 -8.15 3.08
CA GLY A 40 9.27 -8.14 3.61
C GLY A 40 10.02 -6.93 3.07
N CYS A 41 10.62 -6.14 3.96
CA CYS A 41 11.48 -5.02 3.61
C CYS A 41 12.91 -5.34 4.01
N THR A 42 13.83 -5.34 3.04
CA THR A 42 15.26 -5.47 3.31
C THR A 42 15.89 -4.10 3.40
N SER A 43 16.31 -3.71 4.60
CA SER A 43 17.14 -2.53 4.80
C SER A 43 18.62 -2.92 4.77
N TYR A 44 19.44 -2.16 4.05
CA TYR A 44 20.90 -2.35 4.09
C TYR A 44 21.47 -2.23 5.51
N ARG A 45 20.91 -1.33 6.32
CA ARG A 45 21.40 -1.04 7.67
C ARG A 45 20.84 -1.99 8.72
N TYR A 46 19.57 -2.40 8.57
CA TYR A 46 18.83 -3.11 9.62
C TYR A 46 18.49 -4.57 9.26
N GLY A 47 18.82 -5.02 8.05
CA GLY A 47 18.46 -6.35 7.56
C GLY A 47 16.98 -6.44 7.20
N ASP A 48 16.45 -7.66 7.20
CA ASP A 48 15.06 -7.94 6.84
C ASP A 48 14.11 -7.63 8.00
N ALA A 49 13.09 -6.82 7.71
CA ALA A 49 12.02 -6.46 8.61
C ALA A 49 10.66 -6.70 7.94
N VAL A 50 9.62 -6.82 8.75
CA VAL A 50 8.26 -6.78 8.27
C VAL A 50 7.90 -5.32 7.97
N GLY A 51 7.31 -5.09 6.80
CA GLY A 51 6.74 -3.83 6.41
C GLY A 51 5.31 -3.99 5.90
N ARG A 52 4.72 -2.86 5.53
CA ARG A 52 3.41 -2.78 4.90
C ARG A 52 3.56 -2.03 3.58
N LEU A 53 3.01 -2.60 2.52
CA LEU A 53 2.88 -1.95 1.23
C LEU A 53 1.43 -1.51 1.06
N ARG A 54 1.21 -0.23 0.78
CA ARG A 54 -0.08 0.31 0.34
C ARG A 54 -0.04 0.62 -1.14
N VAL A 55 -1.10 0.25 -1.83
CA VAL A 55 -1.34 0.58 -3.23
C VAL A 55 -2.59 1.44 -3.29
N PHE A 56 -2.45 2.70 -3.67
CA PHE A 56 -3.55 3.64 -3.76
C PHE A 56 -4.25 3.54 -5.11
N VAL A 57 -5.53 3.92 -5.13
CA VAL A 57 -6.33 4.01 -6.36
C VAL A 57 -5.76 4.97 -7.41
N SER A 58 -4.90 5.91 -6.98
CA SER A 58 -4.14 6.81 -7.84
C SER A 58 -3.01 6.11 -8.61
N GLY A 59 -2.60 4.90 -8.20
CA GLY A 59 -1.39 4.22 -8.68
C GLY A 59 -0.17 4.46 -7.78
N ASP A 60 -0.28 5.33 -6.77
CA ASP A 60 0.81 5.56 -5.82
C ASP A 60 1.05 4.33 -4.94
N LEU A 61 2.32 4.11 -4.59
CA LEU A 61 2.75 3.04 -3.71
C LEU A 61 3.40 3.64 -2.47
N GLU A 62 3.01 3.20 -1.28
CA GLU A 62 3.65 3.59 -0.02
C GLU A 62 4.19 2.34 0.69
N ILE A 63 5.49 2.33 0.99
CA ILE A 63 6.12 1.27 1.79
C ILE A 63 6.44 1.83 3.17
N CYS A 64 5.79 1.28 4.19
CA CYS A 64 6.04 1.56 5.60
C CYS A 64 6.84 0.41 6.21
N CYS A 65 8.10 0.66 6.56
CA CYS A 65 8.96 -0.34 7.21
C CYS A 65 8.96 -0.18 8.74
N GLU A 66 8.85 -1.27 9.50
CA GLU A 66 8.94 -1.26 10.97
C GLU A 66 10.28 -1.80 11.47
N CYS A 67 11.36 -1.47 10.73
CA CYS A 67 12.74 -1.87 11.02
C CYS A 67 13.21 -1.57 12.45
N THR A 68 12.67 -0.50 13.02
CA THR A 68 12.86 -0.03 14.39
C THR A 68 11.57 0.65 14.86
N PRO A 69 11.28 0.72 16.16
CA PRO A 69 10.16 1.49 16.67
C PRO A 69 10.29 2.97 16.23
N GLY A 70 9.37 3.44 15.40
CA GLY A 70 9.41 4.79 14.83
C GLY A 70 10.33 4.96 13.62
N CYS A 71 10.67 3.88 12.90
CA CYS A 71 11.39 3.90 11.63
C CYS A 71 10.71 4.93 10.69
N PRO A 72 11.37 6.07 10.35
CA PRO A 72 10.76 7.14 9.55
C PRO A 72 10.86 6.87 8.05
N GLU A 73 11.41 5.72 7.65
CA GLU A 73 11.57 5.31 6.26
C GLU A 73 10.21 4.90 5.68
N VAL A 74 9.45 5.93 5.27
CA VAL A 74 8.30 5.79 4.37
C VAL A 74 8.79 6.13 2.97
N GLN A 75 8.77 5.16 2.07
CA GLN A 75 9.08 5.39 0.66
C GLN A 75 7.78 5.45 -0.14
N VAL A 76 7.57 6.54 -0.87
CA VAL A 76 6.43 6.71 -1.76
C VAL A 76 6.94 6.65 -3.20
N TYR A 77 6.36 5.77 -4.01
CA TYR A 77 6.65 5.65 -5.43
C TYR A 77 5.42 6.09 -6.22
N ASP A 78 5.62 7.07 -7.09
CA ASP A 78 4.63 7.51 -8.07
C ASP A 78 4.90 6.80 -9.41
N GLU A 79 3.85 6.52 -10.20
CA GLU A 79 3.94 5.86 -11.50
C GLU A 79 4.96 6.54 -12.45
N SER A 80 5.16 7.86 -12.35
CA SER A 80 6.12 8.62 -13.15
C SER A 80 7.58 8.26 -12.84
N SER A 81 7.85 7.65 -11.68
CA SER A 81 9.19 7.22 -11.26
C SER A 81 9.52 5.78 -11.66
N LEU A 82 8.53 4.99 -12.10
CA LEU A 82 8.70 3.60 -12.55
C LEU A 82 8.98 3.50 -14.07
N SER A 83 8.92 4.63 -14.80
CA SER A 83 9.19 4.73 -16.25
C SER A 83 10.70 4.79 -16.62
N THR A 84 11.60 4.19 -15.85
CA THR A 84 13.01 4.08 -16.28
C THR A 84 13.59 2.73 -15.87
N THR A 85 13.27 1.68 -16.62
CA THR A 85 14.17 0.57 -16.96
C THR A 85 13.72 -0.06 -18.26
#